data_AF-A0A2H9P4E5-F1
#
_entry.id   AF-A0A2H9P4E5-F1
#
_cell.length_a   1.000
_cell.length_b   1.000
_cell.length_c   1.000
_cell.angle_alpha   90.00
_cell.angle_beta   90.00
_cell.angle_gamma   90.00
#
_symmetry.space_group_name_H-M   'P 1'
#
loop_
_entity.id
_entity.type
_entity.pdbx_description
1 polymer ?
#
loop_
_entity_poly.entity_id
_entity_poly.type
_entity_poly.pdbx_seq_one_letter_code
_entity_poly.pdbx_strand_id
1 'polypeptide(L)'
;MTQIKIFNYLIFILVIVLSVLLLIDYEFIKLSDSNTLEIVKKISDIVLVILVLFFIIDLFLKYRKSKNWKVFLKKNWFDIITLALIPVFSTVKMLKIMVSLIKKLKILKMFTKIIYKSKKLTK
;
A
#
# COMPACT_ATOMS: atom_id res chain seq x y z
N MET A 1 15.30 6.68 28.60
CA MET A 1 15.30 7.21 27.20
C MET A 1 15.35 6.11 26.13
N THR A 2 15.64 4.86 26.49
CA THR A 2 15.74 3.68 25.59
C THR A 2 14.40 3.00 25.30
N GLN A 3 13.47 2.92 26.27
CA GLN A 3 12.18 2.24 26.05
C GLN A 3 11.27 2.91 25.00
N ILE A 4 11.25 4.25 24.93
CA ILE A 4 10.45 4.99 23.94
C ILE A 4 10.96 4.69 22.50
N LYS A 5 12.27 4.49 22.32
CA LYS A 5 12.85 4.16 21.01
C LYS A 5 12.46 2.76 20.55
N ILE A 6 12.40 1.79 21.48
CA ILE A 6 12.00 0.41 21.20
C ILE A 6 10.53 0.36 20.76
N PHE A 7 9.66 1.12 21.44
CA PHE A 7 8.24 1.18 21.09
C PHE A 7 8.01 1.76 19.69
N ASN A 8 8.72 2.83 19.32
CA ASN A 8 8.64 3.39 17.96
C ASN A 8 9.13 2.39 16.90
N TYR A 9 10.17 1.61 17.20
CA TYR A 9 10.64 0.55 16.29
C TYR A 9 9.63 -0.58 16.12
N LEU A 10 8.99 -1.00 17.21
CA LEU A 10 7.92 -2.00 17.17
C LEU A 10 6.75 -1.53 16.32
N ILE A 11 6.32 -0.28 16.48
CA ILE A 11 5.24 0.27 15.66
C ILE A 11 5.66 0.35 14.20
N PHE A 12 6.90 0.74 13.91
CA PHE A 12 7.41 0.78 12.54
C PHE A 12 7.41 -0.61 11.88
N ILE A 13 7.89 -1.63 12.59
CA ILE A 13 7.85 -3.02 12.13
C ILE A 13 6.40 -3.44 11.90
N LEU A 14 5.49 -3.13 12.83
CA LEU A 14 4.07 -3.42 12.69
C LEU A 14 3.49 -2.77 11.42
N VAL A 15 3.74 -1.48 11.20
CA VAL A 15 3.27 -0.73 10.03
C VAL A 15 3.82 -1.31 8.73
N ILE A 16 5.10 -1.71 8.70
CA ILE A 16 5.69 -2.38 7.53
C ILE A 16 5.01 -3.72 7.28
N VAL A 17 4.88 -4.57 8.31
CA VAL A 17 4.24 -5.87 8.19
C VAL A 17 2.81 -5.72 7.69
N LEU A 18 2.04 -4.78 8.25
CA LEU A 18 0.66 -4.50 7.84
C LEU A 18 0.59 -3.95 6.42
N SER A 19 1.50 -3.06 6.03
CA SER A 19 1.59 -2.52 4.66
C SER A 19 1.93 -3.61 3.64
N VAL A 20 2.87 -4.50 3.97
CA VAL A 20 3.24 -5.65 3.13
C VAL A 20 2.09 -6.65 3.04
N LEU A 21 1.43 -6.97 4.16
CA LEU A 21 0.29 -7.87 4.19
C LEU A 21 -0.85 -7.36 3.31
N LEU A 22 -1.11 -6.05 3.34
CA LEU A 22 -2.09 -5.42 2.49
C LEU A 22 -1.67 -5.38 1.02
N LEU A 23 -0.37 -5.26 0.73
CA LEU A 23 0.20 -5.33 -0.64
C LEU A 23 0.10 -6.72 -1.27
N ILE A 24 -0.02 -7.76 -0.45
CA ILE A 24 -0.31 -9.11 -0.95
C ILE A 24 -1.73 -9.08 -1.51
N ASP A 25 -1.85 -9.24 -2.83
CA ASP A 25 -3.13 -9.43 -3.47
C ASP A 25 -3.75 -10.71 -2.91
N TYR A 26 -4.75 -10.56 -2.04
CA TYR A 26 -5.58 -11.65 -1.55
C TYR A 26 -6.27 -12.44 -2.69
N GLU A 27 -6.23 -11.96 -3.94
CA GLU A 27 -6.60 -12.74 -5.13
C GLU A 27 -5.77 -14.03 -5.28
N PHE A 28 -4.53 -14.08 -4.79
CA PHE A 28 -3.71 -15.29 -4.80
C PHE A 28 -4.14 -16.28 -3.69
N ILE A 29 -4.78 -15.80 -2.62
CA ILE A 29 -5.37 -16.62 -1.56
C ILE A 29 -6.80 -16.94 -1.97
N LYS A 30 -6.94 -17.69 -3.06
CA LYS A 30 -8.21 -18.01 -3.70
C LYS A 30 -8.92 -19.20 -3.01
N LEU A 31 -9.02 -19.17 -1.68
CA LEU A 31 -9.42 -20.35 -0.88
C LEU A 31 -10.65 -20.19 0.01
N SER A 32 -11.37 -19.07 0.00
CA SER A 32 -12.70 -19.01 0.63
C SER A 32 -13.54 -17.87 0.05
N ASP A 33 -14.87 -18.02 0.15
CA ASP A 33 -15.94 -17.25 -0.51
C ASP A 33 -15.62 -15.79 -0.87
N SER A 34 -15.80 -15.48 -2.16
CA SER A 34 -15.52 -14.16 -2.77
C SER A 34 -16.16 -12.97 -2.03
N ASN A 35 -17.37 -13.12 -1.50
CA ASN A 35 -18.05 -12.08 -0.72
C ASN A 35 -17.35 -11.77 0.62
N THR A 36 -16.83 -12.79 1.30
CA THR A 36 -16.14 -12.59 2.60
C THR A 36 -14.80 -11.88 2.40
N LEU A 37 -14.11 -12.19 1.30
CA LEU A 37 -12.83 -11.58 0.94
C LEU A 37 -12.98 -10.07 0.65
N GLU A 38 -14.07 -9.68 -0.01
CA GLU A 38 -14.33 -8.27 -0.33
C GLU A 38 -14.65 -7.45 0.92
N ILE A 39 -15.40 -8.02 1.87
CA ILE A 39 -15.69 -7.38 3.16
C ILE A 39 -14.41 -7.23 3.98
N VAL A 40 -13.58 -8.27 4.05
CA VAL A 40 -12.29 -8.22 4.78
C VAL A 40 -11.35 -7.19 4.17
N LYS A 41 -11.29 -7.09 2.83
CA LYS A 41 -10.54 -6.01 2.13
C LYS A 41 -11.03 -4.62 2.50
N LYS A 42 -12.35 -4.39 2.48
CA LYS A 42 -12.92 -3.08 2.84
C LYS A 42 -12.62 -2.72 4.30
N ILE A 43 -12.78 -3.66 5.22
CA ILE A 43 -12.48 -3.43 6.64
C ILE A 43 -11.00 -3.13 6.83
N SER A 44 -10.11 -3.88 6.17
CA SER A 44 -8.66 -3.67 6.32
C SER A 44 -8.19 -2.32 5.74
N ASP A 45 -8.75 -1.89 4.62
CA ASP A 45 -8.49 -0.56 4.06
C ASP A 45 -9.00 0.56 5.00
N ILE A 46 -10.20 0.42 5.59
CA ILE A 46 -10.74 1.37 6.56
C ILE A 46 -9.86 1.45 7.82
N VAL A 47 -9.44 0.30 8.35
CA VAL A 47 -8.55 0.23 9.52
C VAL A 47 -7.23 0.94 9.23
N LEU A 48 -6.65 0.74 8.03
CA LEU A 48 -5.42 1.42 7.64
C LEU A 48 -5.60 2.95 7.59
N VAL A 49 -6.71 3.44 7.01
CA VAL A 49 -7.00 4.89 6.96
C VAL A 49 -7.12 5.48 8.37
N ILE A 50 -7.82 4.79 9.28
CA ILE A 50 -7.95 5.21 10.68
C ILE A 50 -6.57 5.24 11.36
N LEU A 51 -5.74 4.22 11.14
CA LEU A 51 -4.41 4.13 11.73
C LEU A 51 -3.49 5.26 11.25
N VAL A 52 -3.56 5.60 9.96
CA VAL A 52 -2.85 6.75 9.37
C VAL A 52 -3.32 8.05 10.00
N LEU A 53 -4.64 8.27 10.11
CA LEU A 53 -5.20 9.46 10.76
C LEU A 53 -4.71 9.61 12.20
N PHE A 54 -4.69 8.52 12.95
CA PHE A 54 -4.21 8.52 14.33
C PHE A 54 -2.73 8.91 14.41
N PHE A 55 -1.92 8.40 13.49
CA PHE A 55 -0.50 8.75 13.35
C PHE A 55 -0.29 10.22 12.98
N ILE A 56 -1.08 10.77 12.07
CA ILE A 56 -1.05 12.20 11.70
C ILE A 56 -1.35 13.05 12.94
N ILE A 57 -2.40 12.71 13.69
CA ILE A 57 -2.81 13.44 14.89
C ILE A 57 -1.71 13.40 15.95
N ASP A 58 -1.12 12.23 16.22
CA ASP A 58 -0.02 12.09 17.19
C ASP A 58 1.18 12.97 16.81
N LEU A 59 1.56 12.93 15.52
CA LEU A 59 2.67 13.74 15.00
C LEU A 59 2.37 15.24 15.05
N PHE A 60 1.12 15.62 14.77
CA PHE A 60 0.65 17.00 14.86
C PHE A 60 0.66 17.51 16.31
N LEU A 61 0.22 16.69 17.27
CA LEU A 61 0.28 17.03 18.69
C LEU A 61 1.73 17.17 19.18
N LYS A 62 2.63 16.26 18.76
CA LYS A 62 4.08 16.37 19.04
C LYS A 62 4.68 17.64 18.41
N TYR A 63 4.22 18.03 17.23
CA TYR A 63 4.67 19.25 16.54
C TYR A 63 4.23 20.50 17.30
N ARG A 64 2.95 20.57 17.70
CA ARG A 64 2.39 21.69 18.46
C ARG A 64 3.09 21.91 19.80
N LYS A 65 3.54 20.83 20.45
CA LYS A 65 4.31 20.91 21.70
C LYS A 65 5.77 21.32 21.49
N SER A 66 6.30 21.22 20.27
CA SER A 66 7.67 21.62 19.98
C SER A 66 7.74 23.11 19.61
N LYS A 67 8.41 23.91 20.45
CA LYS A 67 8.64 25.34 20.18
C LYS A 67 9.51 25.60 18.93
N ASN A 68 10.17 24.58 18.37
CA ASN A 68 11.12 24.75 17.27
C ASN A 68 11.00 23.61 16.22
N TRP A 69 10.71 23.97 14.97
CA TRP A 69 10.40 23.02 13.90
C TRP A 69 11.61 22.17 13.48
N LYS A 70 12.82 22.75 13.42
CA LYS A 70 14.04 22.03 13.04
C LYS A 70 14.37 20.92 14.04
N VAL A 71 14.22 21.22 15.33
CA VAL A 71 14.47 20.26 16.42
C VAL A 71 13.42 19.16 16.42
N PHE A 72 12.16 19.50 16.13
CA PHE A 72 11.08 18.53 15.97
C PHE A 72 11.37 17.54 14.84
N LEU A 73 11.70 18.03 13.65
CA LEU A 73 12.02 17.18 12.51
C LEU A 73 13.18 16.24 12.82
N LYS A 74 14.24 16.75 13.45
CA LYS A 74 15.42 15.93 13.78
C LYS A 74 15.11 14.87 14.84
N LYS A 75 14.19 15.15 15.77
CA LYS A 75 13.81 14.23 16.86
C LYS A 75 12.78 13.19 16.43
N ASN A 76 11.87 13.54 15.53
CA ASN A 76 10.75 12.70 15.07
C ASN A 76 10.86 12.31 13.59
N TRP A 77 12.06 12.41 13.00
CA TRP A 77 12.33 12.07 11.59
C TRP A 77 11.83 10.68 11.22
N PHE A 78 11.99 9.73 12.14
CA PHE A 78 11.56 8.34 11.96
C PHE A 78 10.04 8.21 11.86
N ASP A 79 9.29 8.87 12.74
CA ASP A 79 7.82 8.88 12.71
C ASP A 79 7.31 9.52 11.39
N ILE A 80 8.00 10.56 10.91
CA ILE A 80 7.68 11.24 9.63
C ILE A 80 7.93 10.33 8.43
N ILE A 81 9.08 9.64 8.39
CA ILE A 81 9.37 8.66 7.34
C ILE A 81 8.32 7.55 7.35
N THR A 82 7.98 7.04 8.53
CA THR A 82 6.97 5.98 8.69
C THR A 82 5.63 6.41 8.12
N LEU A 83 5.21 7.64 8.42
CA LEU A 83 3.98 8.23 7.90
C LEU A 83 4.02 8.36 6.37
N ALA A 84 5.15 8.79 5.81
CA ALA A 84 5.31 8.94 4.36
C ALA A 84 5.37 7.60 3.62
N LEU A 85 5.85 6.52 4.27
CA LEU A 85 5.93 5.19 3.67
C LEU A 85 4.54 4.59 3.40
N ILE A 86 3.55 4.86 4.25
CA ILE A 86 2.21 4.28 4.13
C ILE A 86 1.53 4.60 2.77
N PRO A 87 1.43 5.87 2.32
CA PRO A 87 0.88 6.17 1.00
C PRO A 87 1.81 5.70 -0.14
N VAL A 88 3.12 5.64 0.07
CA VAL A 88 4.07 5.10 -0.93
C VAL A 88 3.79 3.61 -1.20
N PHE A 89 3.44 2.82 -0.18
CA PHE A 89 3.04 1.43 -0.40
C PHE A 89 1.72 1.30 -1.19
N SER A 90 0.81 2.27 -1.05
CA SER A 90 -0.41 2.33 -1.87
C SER A 90 -0.11 2.63 -3.34
N THR A 91 0.83 3.54 -3.64
CA THR A 91 1.21 3.84 -5.03
C THR A 91 1.91 2.65 -5.73
N VAL A 92 2.62 1.80 -4.98
CA VAL A 92 3.21 0.56 -5.52
C VAL A 92 2.11 -0.42 -5.99
N LYS A 93 0.95 -0.51 -5.30
CA LYS A 93 -0.20 -1.29 -5.80
C LYS A 93 -0.72 -0.74 -7.13
N MET A 94 -0.88 0.58 -7.24
CA MET A 94 -1.31 1.24 -8.49
C MET A 94 -0.36 0.93 -9.65
N LEU A 95 0.95 0.96 -9.40
CA LEU A 95 1.98 0.57 -10.38
C LEU A 95 1.82 -0.90 -10.81
N LYS A 96 1.59 -1.82 -9.86
CA LYS A 96 1.40 -3.25 -10.15
C LYS A 96 0.16 -3.49 -11.03
N ILE A 97 -0.94 -2.79 -10.74
CA ILE A 97 -2.18 -2.81 -11.53
C ILE A 97 -1.91 -2.26 -12.93
N MET A 98 -1.24 -1.12 -13.07
CA MET A 98 -0.88 -0.55 -14.37
C MET A 98 -0.04 -1.51 -15.21
N VAL A 99 0.99 -2.12 -14.63
CA VAL A 99 1.85 -3.10 -15.32
C VAL A 99 1.04 -4.31 -15.77
N SER A 100 0.11 -4.80 -14.95
CA SER A 100 -0.78 -5.91 -15.31
C SER A 100 -1.71 -5.58 -16.48
N LEU A 101 -2.25 -4.36 -16.53
CA LEU A 101 -3.11 -3.88 -17.62
C LEU A 101 -2.35 -3.79 -18.94
N ILE A 102 -1.12 -3.26 -18.90
CA ILE A 102 -0.24 -3.18 -20.08
C ILE A 102 0.07 -4.59 -20.61
N LYS A 103 0.32 -5.56 -19.72
CA LYS A 103 0.53 -6.97 -20.12
C LYS A 103 -0.72 -7.56 -20.78
N LYS A 104 -1.91 -7.37 -20.19
CA LYS A 104 -3.18 -7.84 -20.78
C LYS A 104 -3.45 -7.22 -22.16
N LEU A 105 -3.18 -5.92 -22.32
CA LEU A 105 -3.31 -5.22 -23.62
C LEU A 105 -2.33 -5.75 -24.67
N LYS A 106 -1.09 -6.05 -24.29
CA LYS A 106 -0.11 -6.67 -25.21
C LYS A 106 -0.59 -8.04 -25.69
N ILE A 107 -1.11 -8.86 -24.79
CA ILE A 107 -1.66 -10.18 -25.11
C ILE A 107 -2.86 -10.05 -26.05
N LEU A 108 -3.79 -9.12 -25.78
CA LEU A 108 -4.94 -8.86 -26.63
C LEU A 108 -4.55 -8.42 -28.06
N LYS A 109 -3.54 -7.54 -28.19
CA LYS A 109 -2.97 -7.15 -29.50
C LYS A 109 -2.37 -8.34 -30.24
N MET A 110 -1.77 -9.28 -29.52
CA MET A 110 -1.23 -10.50 -30.11
C MET A 110 -2.34 -11.42 -30.62
N PHE A 111 -3.39 -11.67 -29.82
CA PHE A 111 -4.54 -12.48 -30.20
C PHE A 111 -5.28 -11.90 -31.42
N THR A 112 -5.53 -10.59 -31.45
CA THR A 112 -6.18 -9.93 -32.60
C THR A 112 -5.33 -10.04 -33.87
N LYS A 113 -4.01 -9.93 -33.76
CA LYS A 113 -3.10 -10.13 -34.90
C LYS A 113 -3.12 -11.58 -35.41
N ILE A 114 -3.19 -12.56 -34.50
CA ILE A 114 -3.30 -13.99 -34.85
C ILE A 114 -4.63 -14.28 -35.54
N ILE A 115 -5.76 -13.79 -34.99
CA ILE A 115 -7.11 -13.95 -35.57
C ILE A 115 -7.20 -13.28 -36.94
N TYR A 116 -6.62 -12.09 -37.10
CA TYR A 116 -6.59 -11.40 -38.39
C TYR A 116 -5.76 -12.19 -39.43
N LYS A 117 -4.61 -12.73 -39.01
CA LYS A 117 -3.74 -13.52 -39.90
C LYS A 117 -4.35 -14.87 -40.27
N SER A 118 -5.05 -15.53 -39.34
CA SER A 118 -5.78 -16.77 -39.63
C SER A 118 -6.94 -16.53 -40.58
N LYS A 119 -7.76 -15.48 -40.38
CA LYS A 119 -8.84 -15.11 -41.32
C LYS A 119 -8.34 -14.83 -42.75
N LYS A 120 -7.12 -14.31 -42.89
CA LYS A 120 -6.51 -14.04 -44.21
C LYS A 120 -5.97 -15.30 -44.89
N LEU A 121 -5.67 -16.36 -44.13
CA LEU A 121 -5.18 -17.65 -44.65
C LEU A 121 -6.33 -18.62 -44.97
N THR A 122 -7.54 -18.41 -44.44
CA THR A 122 -8.73 -19.25 -44.71
C THR A 122 -9.56 -18.77 -45.92
N LYS A 123 -9.09 -17.75 -46.64
CA LYS A 123 -9.73 -17.18 -47.84
C LYS A 123 -8.79 -17.36 -49.02
#